data_AF-A0A7Y2NLW7-F1
#
_entry.id   AF-A0A7Y2NLW7-F1
#
_cell.length_a   1.000
_cell.length_b   1.000
_cell.length_c   1.000
_cell.angle_alpha   90.00
_cell.angle_beta   90.00
_cell.angle_gamma   90.00
#
_symmetry.space_group_name_H-M   'P 1'
#
loop_
_entity.id
_entity.type
_entity.pdbx_description
1 polymer ?
#
loop_
_entity_poly.entity_id
_entity_poly.type
_entity_poly.pdbx_seq_one_letter_code
_entity_poly.pdbx_strand_id
1 'polypeptide(L)' 'MQDSTPFFTNETIVFGLLMAVLAFIFYTESKPDGFWKKFYKVVPGLFLAYMLPAVLTTSG' A
#
# COMPACT_ATOMS: atom_id res chain seq x y z
N MET A 1 3.07 1.43 34.31
CA MET A 1 4.06 1.84 33.31
C MET A 1 3.32 1.77 31.98
N GLN A 2 2.90 2.91 31.42
CA GLN A 2 2.31 2.90 30.08
C GLN A 2 3.47 2.81 29.09
N ASP A 3 3.69 1.63 28.52
CA ASP A 3 4.67 1.42 27.47
C ASP A 3 4.27 2.26 26.26
N SER A 4 4.85 3.44 26.20
CA SER A 4 4.65 4.44 25.15
C SER A 4 5.58 4.13 23.98
N THR A 5 5.81 2.86 23.67
CA THR A 5 6.61 2.46 22.52
C THR A 5 5.78 2.77 21.28
N PRO A 6 6.23 3.69 20.41
CA PRO A 6 5.46 4.06 19.24
C PRO A 6 5.26 2.83 18.34
N PHE A 7 4.01 2.37 18.24
CA PHE A 7 3.61 1.22 17.41
C PHE A 7 4.03 1.37 15.93
N PHE A 8 4.21 2.60 15.47
CA PHE A 8 4.55 2.91 14.08
C PHE A 8 6.06 3.08 13.82
N THR A 9 6.93 2.98 14.83
CA THR A 9 8.40 3.07 14.63
C THR A 9 9.06 1.71 14.35
N ASN A 10 8.36 0.60 14.55
CA ASN A 10 8.94 -0.71 14.30
C ASN A 10 9.04 -0.95 12.78
N GLU A 11 10.27 -1.15 12.28
CA GLU A 11 10.53 -1.34 10.85
C GLU A 11 9.77 -2.55 10.29
N THR A 12 9.51 -3.56 11.13
CA THR A 12 8.73 -4.76 10.80
C THR A 12 7.27 -4.42 10.50
N ILE A 13 6.68 -3.49 11.25
CA ILE A 13 5.28 -3.08 11.06
C ILE A 13 5.15 -2.23 9.79
N VAL A 14 6.09 -1.31 9.56
CA VAL A 14 6.16 -0.51 8.33
C VAL A 14 6.33 -1.41 7.11
N PHE A 15 7.24 -2.38 7.18
CA PHE A 15 7.44 -3.36 6.12
C PHE A 15 6.18 -4.20 5.86
N GLY A 16 5.51 -4.66 6.92
CA GLY A 16 4.24 -5.39 6.82
C GLY A 16 3.13 -4.57 6.16
N LEU A 17 3.01 -3.28 6.49
CA LEU A 17 2.04 -2.36 5.90
C LEU A 17 2.32 -2.13 4.41
N LEU A 18 3.59 -1.93 4.04
CA LEU A 18 4.02 -1.79 2.64
C LEU A 18 3.66 -3.05 1.83
N MET A 19 3.95 -4.23 2.36
CA MET A 19 3.64 -5.51 1.72
C MET A 19 2.13 -5.72 1.58
N ALA A 20 1.33 -5.34 2.58
CA ALA A 20 -0.13 -5.39 2.51
C ALA A 20 -0.71 -4.46 1.43
N VAL A 21 -0.18 -3.24 1.31
CA VAL A 21 -0.58 -2.27 0.28
C VAL A 21 -0.25 -2.79 -1.11
N LEU A 22 0.96 -3.34 -1.31
CA LEU A 22 1.35 -3.96 -2.58
C LEU A 22 0.46 -5.13 -2.95
N ALA A 23 0.18 -6.02 -1.99
CA ALA A 23 -0.72 -7.16 -2.19
C ALA A 23 -2.13 -6.70 -2.56
N PHE A 24 -2.63 -5.64 -1.92
CA PHE A 24 -3.94 -5.06 -2.25
C PHE A 24 -3.96 -4.54 -3.68
N ILE A 25 -2.95 -3.75 -4.08
CA ILE A 25 -2.86 -3.17 -5.43
C ILE A 25 -2.77 -4.25 -6.50
N PHE A 26 -1.93 -5.27 -6.31
CA PHE A 26 -1.85 -6.39 -7.25
C PHE A 26 -3.15 -7.20 -7.29
N TYR A 27 -3.82 -7.39 -6.16
CA TYR A 27 -5.10 -8.10 -6.11
C TYR A 27 -6.20 -7.35 -6.88
N THR A 28 -6.31 -6.03 -6.68
CA THR A 28 -7.29 -5.21 -7.39
C THR A 28 -6.93 -5.00 -8.87
N GLU A 29 -5.64 -5.05 -9.23
CA GLU A 29 -5.17 -4.98 -10.63
C GLU A 29 -5.35 -6.31 -11.38
N SER A 30 -5.09 -7.43 -10.71
CA SER A 30 -5.31 -8.78 -11.23
C SER A 30 -6.79 -9.06 -11.51
N LYS A 31 -7.71 -8.33 -10.87
CA LYS A 31 -9.15 -8.47 -11.08
C LYS A 31 -9.57 -7.87 -12.45
N PRO A 32 -9.97 -8.72 -13.42
CA PRO A 32 -10.22 -8.30 -14.80
C PRO A 32 -11.65 -7.80 -15.05
N ASP A 33 -12.52 -7.77 -14.04
CA ASP A 33 -13.91 -7.33 -14.18
C ASP A 33 -14.36 -6.48 -12.97
N GLY A 34 -14.99 -5.34 -13.24
CA GLY A 34 -15.48 -4.37 -12.25
C GLY A 34 -14.84 -2.97 -12.27
N PHE A 35 -15.14 -2.18 -11.22
CA PHE A 35 -14.76 -0.77 -11.08
C PHE A 35 -13.24 -0.52 -11.11
N TRP A 36 -12.48 -1.43 -10.51
CA TRP A 36 -11.02 -1.35 -10.42
C TRP A 36 -10.34 -1.39 -11.80
N LYS A 37 -10.85 -2.16 -12.77
CA LYS A 37 -10.28 -2.20 -14.13
C LYS A 37 -10.34 -0.86 -14.85
N LYS A 38 -11.41 -0.08 -14.64
CA LYS A 38 -11.56 1.26 -15.25
C LYS A 38 -10.62 2.27 -14.61
N PHE A 39 -10.40 2.15 -13.29
CA PHE A 39 -9.43 2.94 -12.54
C PHE A 39 -7.98 2.61 -12.94
N TYR A 40 -7.63 1.31 -13.02
CA TYR A 40 -6.30 0.86 -13.46
C TYR A 40 -5.99 1.16 -14.93
N LYS A 41 -7.01 1.41 -15.75
CA LYS A 41 -6.85 1.89 -17.13
C LYS A 41 -6.39 3.36 -17.19
N VAL A 42 -6.73 4.16 -16.18
CA VAL A 42 -6.30 5.57 -16.06
C VAL A 42 -4.98 5.67 -15.30
N VAL A 43 -4.82 4.88 -14.24
CA VAL A 43 -3.61 4.84 -13.42
C VAL A 43 -3.03 3.44 -13.46
N PRO A 44 -1.91 3.19 -14.16
CA PRO A 44 -1.35 1.84 -14.28
C PRO A 44 -1.04 1.26 -12.90
N GLY A 45 -1.25 -0.04 -12.72
CA GLY A 45 -1.03 -0.71 -11.43
C GLY A 45 0.36 -0.50 -10.87
N LEU A 46 1.38 -0.50 -11.75
CA LEU A 46 2.77 -0.23 -11.39
C LEU A 46 2.99 1.19 -10.82
N PHE A 47 2.24 2.19 -11.31
CA PHE A 47 2.31 3.56 -10.80
C PHE A 47 1.72 3.66 -9.40
N LEU A 48 0.55 3.05 -9.16
CA LEU A 48 -0.06 2.96 -7.83
C LEU A 48 0.82 2.17 -6.85
N ALA A 49 1.38 1.05 -7.31
CA ALA A 49 2.29 0.20 -6.54
C ALA A 49 3.57 0.91 -6.12
N TYR A 50 3.96 2.00 -6.78
CA TYR A 50 5.09 2.82 -6.36
C TYR A 50 4.64 4.06 -5.56
N MET A 51 3.57 4.73 -5.98
CA MET A 51 3.07 5.95 -5.35
C MET A 51 2.54 5.75 -3.94
N LEU A 52 1.67 4.76 -3.71
CA LEU A 52 1.10 4.50 -2.39
C LEU A 52 2.16 4.19 -1.33
N PRO A 53 3.08 3.25 -1.55
CA PRO A 53 4.15 2.99 -0.59
C PRO A 53 5.11 4.18 -0.43
N ALA A 54 5.40 4.93 -1.50
CA ALA A 54 6.22 6.15 -1.42
C ALA A 54 5.56 7.26 -0.57
N VAL A 55 4.24 7.45 -0.70
CA VAL A 55 3.49 8.43 0.10
C VAL A 55 3.41 7.99 1.57
N LEU A 56 3.21 6.70 1.83
CA LEU A 56 3.20 6.16 3.19
C LEU A 56 4.55 6.29 3.90
N THR A 57 5.66 6.03 3.19
CA THR A 57 7.01 6.14 3.79
C THR A 57 7.45 7.60 3.96
N THR A 58 6.97 8.53 3.12
CA THR A 58 7.33 9.96 3.25
C THR A 58 6.43 10.75 4.20
N SER A 59 5.21 10.26 4.46
CA SER A 59 4.24 10.93 5.35
C SER A 59 4.30 10.41 6.80
N GLY A 60 5.05 9.32 7.02
CA GLY A 60 5.32 8.72 8.33
C GLY A 60 6.51 9.35 9.04
#